data_AF-A0A948UGN9-F1
#
_entry.id   AF-A0A948UGN9-F1
#
_cell.length_a   1.000
_cell.length_b   1.000
_cell.length_c   1.000
_cell.angle_alpha   90.00
_cell.angle_beta   90.00
_cell.angle_gamma   90.00
#
_symmetry.space_group_name_H-M   'P 1'
#
loop_
_entity.id
_entity.type
_entity.pdbx_description
1 polymer ?
#
loop_
_entity_poly.entity_id
_entity_poly.type
_entity_poly.pdbx_seq_one_letter_code
_entity_poly.pdbx_strand_id
1 'polypeptide(L)' 'MNRPYLSADLRRAETVATVIELAATHDPAVMTTGQIAAAMGVSQGALFRQFPDKMAIWTAV' A
#
# COMPACT_ATOMS: atom_id res chain seq x y z
N MET A 1 10.20 14.08 -10.62
CA MET A 1 8.73 14.00 -10.70
C MET A 1 8.15 14.48 -9.38
N ASN A 2 7.42 15.59 -9.39
CA ASN A 2 6.83 16.19 -8.19
C ASN A 2 5.54 15.44 -7.86
N ARG A 3 5.56 14.49 -6.91
CA ARG A 3 4.33 13.75 -6.55
C ARG A 3 3.39 14.70 -5.81
N PRO A 4 2.14 14.93 -6.28
CA PRO A 4 1.21 15.84 -5.63
C PRO A 4 1.01 15.46 -4.16
N TYR A 5 0.86 16.48 -3.31
CA TYR A 5 0.63 16.27 -1.89
C TYR A 5 -0.80 15.77 -1.69
N LEU A 6 -0.96 14.45 -1.64
CA LEU A 6 -2.20 13.80 -1.26
C LEU A 6 -2.41 13.90 0.26
N SER A 7 -3.66 14.00 0.70
CA SER A 7 -4.00 13.83 2.11
C SER A 7 -3.64 12.41 2.57
N ALA A 8 -3.54 12.20 3.88
CA ALA A 8 -3.31 10.87 4.44
C ALA A 8 -4.40 9.88 4.01
N ASP A 9 -5.66 10.31 4.01
CA ASP A 9 -6.80 9.47 3.63
C ASP A 9 -6.75 9.04 2.16
N LEU A 10 -6.40 9.97 1.25
CA LEU A 10 -6.24 9.62 -0.17
C LEU A 10 -5.10 8.64 -0.39
N ARG A 11 -3.98 8.79 0.34
CA ARG A 11 -2.88 7.81 0.26
C ARG A 11 -3.28 6.44 0.81
N ARG A 12 -4.09 6.41 1.89
CA ARG A 12 -4.62 5.15 2.43
C ARG A 12 -5.52 4.45 1.42
N ALA A 13 -6.43 5.19 0.77
CA ALA A 13 -7.30 4.66 -0.27
C ALA A 13 -6.50 4.12 -1.48
N GLU A 14 -5.47 4.85 -1.92
CA GLU A 14 -4.56 4.41 -3.00
C GLU A 14 -3.83 3.11 -2.64
N THR A 15 -3.36 2.99 -1.39
CA THR A 15 -2.75 1.73 -0.90
C THR A 15 -3.73 0.57 -0.95
N VAL A 16 -4.96 0.75 -0.45
CA VAL A 16 -6.00 -0.30 -0.45
C VAL A 16 -6.30 -0.75 -1.88
N ALA A 17 -6.50 0.20 -2.80
CA ALA A 17 -6.72 -0.12 -4.22
C ALA A 17 -5.55 -0.92 -4.82
N THR A 18 -4.31 -0.51 -4.55
CA THR A 18 -3.11 -1.22 -5.02
C THR A 18 -3.04 -2.65 -4.48
N VAL A 19 -3.40 -2.86 -3.21
CA VAL A 19 -3.39 -4.19 -2.58
C VAL A 19 -4.45 -5.10 -3.21
N ILE A 20 -5.64 -4.57 -3.50
CA ILE A 20 -6.70 -5.32 -4.20
C ILE A 20 -6.23 -5.76 -5.58
N GLU A 21 -5.60 -4.86 -6.35
CA GLU A 21 -5.05 -5.18 -7.68
C GLU A 21 -3.94 -6.24 -7.61
N LEU A 22 -3.04 -6.13 -6.63
CA LEU A 22 -2.00 -7.13 -6.41
C LEU A 22 -2.59 -8.48 -6.01
N ALA A 23 -3.60 -8.49 -5.14
CA ALA A 23 -4.27 -9.71 -4.69
C ALA A 23 -5.03 -10.42 -5.83
N ALA A 24 -5.46 -9.69 -6.86
CA ALA A 24 -6.10 -10.27 -8.04
C ALA A 24 -5.12 -11.09 -8.91
N THR A 25 -3.81 -10.86 -8.78
CA THR A 25 -2.77 -11.45 -9.65
C THR A 25 -1.72 -12.26 -8.88
N HIS A 26 -1.61 -12.06 -7.57
CA HIS A 26 -0.64 -12.70 -6.70
C HIS A 26 -1.32 -13.25 -5.45
N ASP A 27 -0.80 -14.36 -4.91
CA ASP A 27 -1.31 -14.95 -3.68
C ASP A 27 -1.16 -13.97 -2.48
N PRO A 28 -2.26 -13.53 -1.85
CA PRO A 28 -2.23 -12.64 -0.68
C PRO A 28 -1.41 -13.17 0.49
N ALA A 29 -1.33 -14.49 0.67
CA ALA A 29 -0.64 -15.12 1.78
C ALA A 29 0.87 -14.80 1.76
N VAL A 30 1.47 -14.75 0.57
CA VAL A 30 2.91 -14.49 0.38
C VAL A 30 3.21 -13.03 0.06
N MET A 31 2.19 -12.19 -0.15
CA MET A 31 2.37 -10.78 -0.48
C MET A 31 3.08 -10.02 0.65
N THR A 32 4.13 -9.29 0.30
CA THR A 32 4.94 -8.50 1.24
C THR A 32 4.62 -7.01 1.17
N THR A 33 4.86 -6.28 2.26
CA THR A 33 4.73 -4.82 2.27
C THR A 33 5.76 -4.13 1.36
N GLY A 34 6.88 -4.82 1.06
CA GLY A 34 7.85 -4.38 0.05
C GLY A 34 7.28 -4.41 -1.37
N GLN A 35 6.54 -5.46 -1.74
CA GLN A 35 5.87 -5.55 -3.04
C GLN A 35 4.78 -4.50 -3.19
N ILE A 36 3.98 -4.27 -2.14
CA ILE A 36 2.96 -3.21 -2.13
C ILE A 36 3.62 -1.84 -2.33
N ALA A 37 4.67 -1.54 -1.56
CA ALA A 37 5.39 -0.27 -1.68
C ALA A 37 6.02 -0.08 -3.08
N ALA A 38 6.58 -1.15 -3.65
CA ALA A 38 7.13 -1.14 -5.00
C ALA A 38 6.05 -0.85 -6.07
N ALA A 39 4.88 -1.48 -5.97
CA ALA A 39 3.75 -1.24 -6.88
C ALA A 39 3.27 0.22 -6.81
N MET A 40 3.27 0.82 -5.62
CA MET A 40 2.95 2.24 -5.44
C MET A 40 4.08 3.21 -5.81
N GLY A 41 5.28 2.72 -6.17
CA GLY A 41 6.46 3.55 -6.38
C GLY A 41 6.83 4.37 -5.14
N VAL A 42 6.75 3.79 -3.95
CA VAL A 42 7.10 4.42 -2.66
C VAL A 42 8.13 3.57 -1.93
N SER A 43 8.84 4.15 -0.96
CA SER A 43 9.64 3.32 -0.04
C SER A 43 8.73 2.59 0.95
N GLN A 44 9.13 1.41 1.40
CA GLN A 44 8.39 0.66 2.41
C GLN A 44 8.17 1.48 3.71
N GLY A 45 9.15 2.29 4.11
CA GLY A 45 8.99 3.21 5.25
C GLY A 45 7.97 4.33 4.99
N ALA A 46 7.73 4.74 3.75
CA ALA A 46 6.67 5.69 3.41
C ALA A 46 5.28 5.07 3.50
N LEU A 47 5.14 3.79 3.12
CA LEU A 47 3.92 3.01 3.32
C LEU A 47 3.58 2.94 4.82
N PHE A 48 4.58 2.73 5.68
CA PHE A 48 4.35 2.63 7.13
C PHE A 48 3.86 3.92 7.80
N ARG A 49 3.99 5.09 7.15
CA ARG A 49 3.37 6.34 7.62
C ARG A 49 1.85 6.34 7.47
N GLN A 50 1.31 5.52 6.58
CA GLN A 50 -0.13 5.38 6.37
C GLN A 50 -0.69 4.20 7.15
N PHE A 51 0.03 3.07 7.19
CA PHE A 51 -0.38 1.87 7.91
C PHE A 51 0.78 1.38 8.80
N PRO A 52 0.61 1.29 10.12
CA PRO A 52 1.73 0.96 11.02
C PRO A 52 2.34 -0.43 10.78
N ASP A 53 1.56 -1.38 10.25
CA ASP A 53 2.01 -2.74 9.96
C ASP A 53 1.22 -3.38 8.80
N LYS A 54 1.59 -4.61 8.43
CA LYS A 54 0.92 -5.38 7.36
C LYS A 54 -0.54 -5.68 7.73
N MET A 55 -0.86 -5.92 8.99
CA MET A 55 -2.22 -6.28 9.41
C MET A 55 -3.17 -5.07 9.28
N ALA A 56 -2.70 -3.87 9.61
CA ALA A 56 -3.46 -2.64 9.45
C ALA A 56 -3.84 -2.37 7.98
N ILE A 57 -3.00 -2.79 7.03
CA ILE A 57 -3.32 -2.76 5.60
C ILE A 57 -4.48 -3.73 5.31
N TRP A 58 -4.38 -4.99 5.77
CA TRP A 58 -5.43 -5.99 5.53
C TRP A 58 -6.76 -5.66 6.18
N THR A 59 -6.77 -5.03 7.36
CA THR A 59 -8.01 -4.57 8.01
C THR A 59 -8.72 -3.48 7.21
N ALA A 60 -8.01 -2.78 6.32
CA ALA A 60 -8.55 -1.69 5.51
C ALA A 60 -8.97 -2.11 4.09
N VAL A 61 -8.66 -3.35 3.68
CA VAL A 61 -9.07 -3.97 2.41
C VAL A 61 -10.42 -4.63 2.57
#